data_AF-G4MZ21-F1
#
_entry.id   AF-G4MZ21-F1
#
_cell.length_a   1.000
_cell.length_b   1.000
_cell.length_c   1.000
_cell.angle_alpha   90.00
_cell.angle_beta   90.00
_cell.angle_gamma   90.00
#
_symmetry.space_group_name_H-M   'P 1'
#
loop_
_entity.id
_entity.type
_entity.pdbx_description
1 polymer ?
#
loop_
_entity_poly.entity_id
_entity_poly.type
_entity_poly.pdbx_seq_one_letter_code
_entity_poly.pdbx_strand_id
1 'polypeptide(L)'
;MTVNLTELDAHEQPSDQMRAIWKSYSRADKEELLLNGAIDDLEKPEKAAEFVVAGTVPAATLTKGFAFLGSGFDAAASDAPIYYHPLLPGLLIFPSIVPLEVQKTLLSKLIHRDLSVPAHQTNMHLHYELPYVERKPTDGEGEPEDCRQSFFSHSPDSPVRFQPKDPDVHKPLSMKQVMDRRLHWVTLGGQYDWTNRVYPEEEPPKFPPDVAGFLETVFPDTIAQAAIVNFYTPGDTMMMHRDVSEETDKGLVSLSLGCDGLFMIAPSDIGKMSEEERPEDVKKQYLLLRLRSGDAIYMIKESRYAWHGVPKVLKGTCPEALEDWPAEDGRFEEWRGWMKNKRINLNVRQMRE
;
A
#
# COMPACT_ATOMS: atom_id res chain seq x y z
N MET A 1 -5.24 24.77 -15.08
CA MET A 1 -5.40 25.43 -13.77
C MET A 1 -4.67 24.56 -12.76
N THR A 2 -3.79 25.12 -11.95
CA THR A 2 -3.22 24.42 -10.79
C THR A 2 -4.34 24.29 -9.76
N VAL A 3 -4.90 23.10 -9.59
CA VAL A 3 -5.88 22.82 -8.54
C VAL A 3 -5.17 22.95 -7.21
N ASN A 4 -5.68 23.81 -6.33
CA ASN A 4 -5.17 23.91 -4.96
C ASN A 4 -5.74 22.75 -4.15
N LEU A 5 -4.87 21.91 -3.57
CA LEU A 5 -5.28 20.73 -2.81
C LEU A 5 -6.24 21.07 -1.67
N THR A 6 -6.02 22.23 -1.02
CA THR A 6 -6.83 22.71 0.10
C THR A 6 -8.26 23.14 -0.29
N GLU A 7 -8.56 23.28 -1.58
CA GLU A 7 -9.90 23.60 -2.09
C GLU A 7 -10.74 22.34 -2.40
N LEU A 8 -10.13 21.15 -2.39
CA LEU A 8 -10.82 19.89 -2.65
C LEU A 8 -11.46 19.35 -1.38
N ASP A 9 -12.74 19.01 -1.45
CA ASP A 9 -13.45 18.39 -0.34
C ASP A 9 -13.05 16.92 -0.20
N ALA A 10 -12.50 16.56 0.97
CA ALA A 10 -12.20 15.18 1.34
C ALA A 10 -13.44 14.30 1.44
N HIS A 11 -14.63 14.87 1.65
CA HIS A 11 -15.92 14.18 1.70
C HIS A 11 -16.59 13.99 0.34
N GLU A 12 -16.08 14.64 -0.72
CA GLU A 12 -16.64 14.53 -2.06
C GLU A 12 -16.69 13.06 -2.50
N GLN A 13 -17.80 12.67 -3.11
CA GLN A 13 -18.01 11.32 -3.61
C GLN A 13 -17.82 11.27 -5.13
N PRO A 14 -17.32 10.16 -5.67
CA PRO A 14 -17.26 9.96 -7.12
C PRO A 14 -18.68 9.83 -7.70
N SER A 15 -18.83 10.05 -9.01
CA SER A 15 -20.12 9.90 -9.70
C SER A 15 -20.70 8.49 -9.55
N ASP A 16 -22.03 8.37 -9.62
CA ASP A 16 -22.73 7.09 -9.57
C ASP A 16 -22.25 6.11 -10.64
N GLN A 17 -21.97 6.62 -11.84
CA GLN A 17 -21.43 5.83 -12.95
C GLN A 17 -20.04 5.28 -12.62
N MET A 18 -19.14 6.11 -12.09
CA MET A 18 -17.80 5.67 -11.68
C MET A 18 -17.88 4.60 -10.59
N ARG A 19 -18.77 4.79 -9.59
CA ARG A 19 -19.05 3.78 -8.58
C ARG A 19 -19.59 2.48 -9.18
N ALA A 20 -20.48 2.57 -10.18
CA ALA A 20 -21.02 1.41 -10.87
C ALA A 20 -19.95 0.63 -11.65
N ILE A 21 -19.07 1.33 -12.39
CA ILE A 21 -17.94 0.72 -13.10
C ILE A 21 -17.01 0.02 -12.11
N TRP A 22 -16.58 0.70 -11.05
CA TRP A 22 -15.75 0.10 -10.00
C TRP A 22 -16.41 -1.15 -9.39
N LYS A 23 -17.71 -1.07 -9.11
CA LYS A 23 -18.50 -2.16 -8.52
C LYS A 23 -18.64 -3.35 -9.48
N SER A 24 -18.67 -3.10 -10.78
CA SER A 24 -18.66 -4.16 -11.81
C SER A 24 -17.38 -4.99 -11.71
N TYR A 25 -16.21 -4.34 -11.63
CA TYR A 25 -14.93 -5.03 -11.47
C TYR A 25 -14.81 -5.72 -10.12
N SER A 26 -15.31 -5.09 -9.05
CA SER A 26 -15.31 -5.72 -7.72
C SER A 26 -16.08 -7.03 -7.71
N ARG A 27 -17.22 -7.09 -8.42
CA ARG A 27 -18.09 -8.28 -8.51
C ARG A 27 -17.69 -9.28 -9.58
N ALA A 28 -16.93 -8.86 -10.59
CA ALA A 28 -16.54 -9.72 -11.70
C ALA A 28 -15.78 -10.97 -11.23
N ASP A 29 -15.97 -12.08 -11.93
CA ASP A 29 -15.17 -13.26 -11.73
C ASP A 29 -13.69 -12.99 -12.08
N LYS A 30 -12.77 -13.63 -11.36
CA LYS A 30 -11.33 -13.40 -11.53
C LYS A 30 -10.85 -13.86 -12.91
N GLU A 31 -11.27 -15.05 -13.34
CA GLU A 31 -10.80 -15.67 -14.58
C GLU A 31 -11.38 -14.92 -15.78
N GLU A 32 -12.67 -14.57 -15.73
CA GLU A 32 -13.32 -13.73 -16.73
C GLU A 32 -12.63 -12.36 -16.88
N LEU A 33 -12.31 -11.70 -15.77
CA LEU A 33 -11.68 -10.39 -15.77
C LEU A 33 -10.25 -10.41 -16.34
N LEU A 34 -9.51 -11.50 -16.12
CA LEU A 34 -8.16 -11.65 -16.68
C LEU A 34 -8.15 -11.88 -18.20
N LEU A 35 -9.27 -12.39 -18.75
CA LEU A 35 -9.43 -12.75 -20.16
C LEU A 35 -10.13 -11.66 -20.99
N ASN A 36 -10.95 -10.81 -20.38
CA ASN A 36 -11.80 -9.87 -21.12
C ASN A 36 -11.08 -8.63 -21.71
N GLY A 37 -9.78 -8.47 -21.45
CA GLY A 37 -8.98 -7.37 -21.99
C GLY A 37 -9.22 -5.99 -21.34
N ALA A 38 -9.97 -5.91 -20.24
CA ALA A 38 -10.25 -4.66 -19.54
C ALA A 38 -9.08 -4.15 -18.67
N ILE A 39 -8.15 -5.03 -18.31
CA ILE A 39 -7.00 -4.70 -17.46
C ILE A 39 -5.89 -4.06 -18.30
N ASP A 40 -5.38 -2.94 -17.82
CA ASP A 40 -4.23 -2.25 -18.34
C ASP A 40 -2.96 -2.83 -17.72
N ASP A 41 -2.47 -3.92 -18.34
CA ASP A 41 -1.39 -4.75 -17.82
C ASP A 41 -0.08 -4.51 -18.58
N LEU A 42 0.94 -3.92 -17.95
CA LEU A 42 2.24 -3.64 -18.56
C LEU A 42 3.02 -4.91 -18.98
N GLU A 43 2.68 -6.09 -18.46
CA GLU A 43 3.30 -7.34 -18.93
C GLU A 43 2.67 -7.87 -20.22
N LYS A 44 1.51 -7.35 -20.63
CA LYS A 44 0.85 -7.71 -21.90
C LYS A 44 1.32 -6.74 -22.99
N PRO A 45 2.05 -7.19 -24.02
CA PRO A 45 2.65 -6.29 -25.02
C PRO A 45 1.65 -5.34 -25.70
N GLU A 46 0.43 -5.80 -25.97
CA GLU A 46 -0.63 -5.00 -26.58
C GLU A 46 -1.12 -3.88 -25.67
N LYS A 47 -1.13 -4.11 -24.35
CA LYS A 47 -1.50 -3.11 -23.35
C LYS A 47 -0.34 -2.18 -23.04
N ALA A 48 0.87 -2.72 -22.93
CA ALA A 48 2.09 -1.94 -22.74
C ALA A 48 2.31 -0.91 -23.85
N ALA A 49 1.88 -1.21 -25.08
CA ALA A 49 1.92 -0.28 -26.21
C ALA A 49 1.02 0.97 -26.06
N GLU A 50 0.03 0.94 -25.14
CA GLU A 50 -0.79 2.11 -24.79
C GLU A 50 -0.08 3.07 -23.81
N PHE A 51 1.06 2.66 -23.24
CA PHE A 51 1.85 3.44 -22.30
C PHE A 51 3.08 4.05 -22.97
N VAL A 52 3.63 5.07 -22.33
CA VAL A 52 4.82 5.80 -22.77
C VAL A 52 5.90 5.67 -21.70
N VAL A 53 7.14 5.44 -22.13
CA VAL A 53 8.31 5.47 -21.23
C VAL A 53 8.61 6.93 -20.85
N ALA A 54 8.48 7.27 -19.56
CA ALA A 54 8.83 8.57 -19.01
C ALA A 54 10.34 8.75 -18.81
N GLY A 55 11.06 7.65 -18.56
CA GLY A 55 12.47 7.65 -18.21
C GLY A 55 12.86 6.38 -17.48
N THR A 56 13.93 6.46 -16.69
CA THR A 56 14.40 5.35 -15.86
C THR A 56 14.84 5.83 -14.47
N VAL A 57 14.76 4.93 -13.49
CA VAL A 57 15.45 5.08 -12.20
C VAL A 57 16.81 4.39 -12.32
N PRO A 58 17.93 5.12 -12.13
CA PRO A 58 19.27 4.52 -12.27
C PRO A 58 19.49 3.34 -11.32
N ALA A 59 20.14 2.28 -11.82
CA ALA A 59 20.50 1.10 -11.02
C ALA A 59 21.29 1.47 -9.75
N ALA A 60 22.18 2.45 -9.86
CA ALA A 60 22.94 2.97 -8.73
C ALA A 60 22.05 3.63 -7.66
N THR A 61 21.01 4.35 -8.08
CA THR A 61 20.01 4.94 -7.18
C THR A 61 19.20 3.87 -6.47
N LEU A 62 18.74 2.84 -7.20
CA LEU A 62 18.03 1.70 -6.61
C LEU A 62 18.89 0.97 -5.59
N THR A 63 20.14 0.64 -5.95
CA THR A 63 21.11 -0.02 -5.07
C THR A 63 21.34 0.79 -3.79
N LYS A 64 21.53 2.11 -3.92
CA LYS A 64 21.68 3.02 -2.78
C LYS A 64 20.43 3.04 -1.90
N GLY A 65 19.24 3.09 -2.52
CA GLY A 65 17.96 3.09 -1.80
C GLY A 65 17.77 1.80 -1.01
N PHE A 66 17.99 0.63 -1.62
CA PHE A 66 17.84 -0.66 -0.95
C PHE A 66 18.80 -0.81 0.23
N ALA A 67 20.02 -0.26 0.13
CA ALA A 67 21.01 -0.32 1.21
C ALA A 67 20.56 0.38 2.51
N PHE A 68 19.54 1.25 2.49
CA PHE A 68 18.96 1.80 3.72
C PHE A 68 18.18 0.75 4.52
N LEU A 69 17.54 -0.22 3.86
CA LEU A 69 16.70 -1.23 4.52
C LEU A 69 17.52 -2.34 5.18
N GLY A 70 18.74 -2.57 4.71
CA GLY A 70 19.58 -3.68 5.16
C GLY A 70 20.82 -3.87 4.30
N SER A 71 21.53 -4.97 4.56
CA SER A 71 22.73 -5.37 3.83
C SER A 71 22.53 -6.73 3.18
N GLY A 72 23.43 -7.11 2.26
CA GLY A 72 23.36 -8.42 1.58
C GLY A 72 22.47 -8.44 0.33
N PHE A 73 21.91 -7.31 -0.08
CA PHE A 73 21.23 -7.20 -1.37
C PHE A 73 22.25 -7.14 -2.50
N ASP A 74 21.97 -7.86 -3.59
CA ASP A 74 22.67 -7.65 -4.85
C ASP A 74 22.42 -6.24 -5.37
N ALA A 75 23.44 -5.66 -6.02
CA ALA A 75 23.25 -4.41 -6.73
C ALA A 75 22.19 -4.58 -7.83
N ALA A 76 21.38 -3.55 -8.06
CA ALA A 76 20.40 -3.57 -9.13
C ALA A 76 21.11 -3.80 -10.46
N ALA A 77 20.67 -4.82 -11.20
CA ALA A 77 21.35 -5.26 -12.42
C ALA A 77 21.23 -4.26 -13.58
N SER A 78 20.16 -3.48 -13.60
CA SER A 78 19.86 -2.50 -14.64
C SER A 78 19.00 -1.37 -14.09
N ASP A 79 18.92 -0.30 -14.86
CA ASP A 79 17.98 0.78 -14.60
C ASP A 79 16.52 0.26 -14.67
N ALA A 80 15.65 0.78 -13.80
CA ALA A 80 14.23 0.43 -13.82
C ALA A 80 13.45 1.41 -14.70
N PRO A 81 12.60 0.94 -15.64
CA PRO A 81 11.80 1.82 -16.48
C PRO A 81 10.68 2.49 -15.71
N ILE A 82 10.32 3.71 -16.12
CA ILE A 82 9.18 4.47 -15.62
C ILE A 82 8.18 4.62 -16.77
N TYR A 83 6.93 4.26 -16.54
CA TYR A 83 5.86 4.39 -17.52
C TYR A 83 4.81 5.40 -17.07
N TYR A 84 4.11 5.99 -18.03
CA TYR A 84 2.85 6.70 -17.80
C TYR A 84 1.88 6.42 -18.94
N HIS A 85 0.59 6.67 -18.71
CA HIS A 85 -0.42 6.59 -19.76
C HIS A 85 -0.90 8.01 -20.12
N PRO A 86 -1.09 8.37 -21.41
CA PRO A 86 -1.51 9.72 -21.82
C PRO A 86 -2.81 10.24 -21.19
N LEU A 87 -3.69 9.35 -20.74
CA LEU A 87 -4.90 9.70 -19.97
C LEU A 87 -4.58 10.43 -18.66
N LEU A 88 -3.47 10.07 -18.01
CA LEU A 88 -3.08 10.62 -16.72
C LEU A 88 -1.55 10.74 -16.62
N PRO A 89 -0.92 11.69 -17.34
CA PRO A 89 0.54 11.86 -17.43
C PRO A 89 1.30 11.94 -16.09
N GLY A 90 0.66 12.40 -15.03
CA GLY A 90 1.22 12.50 -13.69
C GLY A 90 1.24 11.18 -12.92
N LEU A 91 0.61 10.12 -13.43
CA LEU A 91 0.69 8.79 -12.84
C LEU A 91 1.91 8.04 -13.39
N LEU A 92 2.97 8.00 -12.61
CA LEU A 92 4.19 7.27 -12.95
C LEU A 92 4.11 5.85 -12.38
N ILE A 93 4.45 4.86 -13.19
CA ILE A 93 4.36 3.43 -12.87
C ILE A 93 5.75 2.82 -12.99
N PHE A 94 6.15 2.08 -11.97
CA PHE A 94 7.48 1.49 -11.82
C PHE A 94 7.32 -0.02 -11.63
N PRO A 95 7.24 -0.80 -12.72
CA PRO A 95 7.05 -2.23 -12.64
C PRO A 95 8.28 -2.90 -12.01
N SER A 96 8.05 -3.79 -11.05
CA SER A 96 9.07 -4.63 -10.40
C SER A 96 10.27 -3.84 -9.87
N ILE A 97 10.04 -2.61 -9.40
CA ILE A 97 11.11 -1.73 -8.89
C ILE A 97 11.72 -2.24 -7.58
N VAL A 98 10.99 -3.04 -6.79
CA VAL A 98 11.50 -3.64 -5.55
C VAL A 98 11.76 -5.14 -5.75
N PRO A 99 13.02 -5.62 -5.76
CA PRO A 99 13.34 -7.05 -5.88
C PRO A 99 12.86 -7.88 -4.68
N LEU A 100 12.63 -9.19 -4.89
CA LEU A 100 12.03 -10.08 -3.87
C LEU A 100 12.76 -10.07 -2.51
N GLU A 101 14.09 -10.11 -2.48
CA GLU A 101 14.85 -10.07 -1.22
C GLU A 101 14.68 -8.74 -0.47
N VAL A 102 14.58 -7.64 -1.22
CA VAL A 102 14.28 -6.32 -0.66
C VAL A 102 12.84 -6.27 -0.15
N GLN A 103 11.89 -6.90 -0.86
CA GLN A 103 10.50 -7.00 -0.42
C GLN A 103 10.38 -7.73 0.92
N LYS A 104 11.10 -8.85 1.13
CA LYS A 104 11.12 -9.56 2.42
C LYS A 104 11.64 -8.70 3.56
N THR A 105 12.74 -7.98 3.33
CA THR A 105 13.29 -7.07 4.33
C THR A 105 12.33 -5.94 4.63
N LEU A 106 11.70 -5.36 3.60
CA LEU A 106 10.68 -4.32 3.77
C LEU A 106 9.47 -4.84 4.57
N LEU A 107 8.97 -6.05 4.30
CA LEU A 107 7.92 -6.69 5.10
C LEU A 107 8.36 -6.86 6.56
N SER A 108 9.60 -7.26 6.81
CA SER A 108 10.15 -7.36 8.16
C SER A 108 10.15 -6.00 8.88
N LYS A 109 10.62 -4.94 8.21
CA LYS A 109 10.58 -3.58 8.79
C LYS A 109 9.14 -3.16 9.11
N LEU A 110 8.24 -3.23 8.13
CA LEU A 110 6.88 -2.71 8.26
C LEU A 110 6.02 -3.51 9.25
N ILE A 111 6.10 -4.84 9.23
CA ILE A 111 5.14 -5.72 9.91
C ILE A 111 5.73 -6.38 11.16
N HIS A 112 7.04 -6.71 11.18
CA HIS A 112 7.66 -7.19 12.41
C HIS A 112 8.02 -6.02 13.34
N ARG A 113 8.75 -5.03 12.83
CA ARG A 113 9.24 -3.91 13.65
C ARG A 113 8.19 -2.82 13.84
N ASP A 114 7.76 -2.17 12.76
CA ASP A 114 7.02 -0.91 12.82
C ASP A 114 5.58 -1.09 13.31
N LEU A 115 4.87 -2.14 12.88
CA LEU A 115 3.57 -2.51 13.42
C LEU A 115 3.60 -2.76 14.95
N SER A 116 4.75 -3.16 15.49
CA SER A 116 4.93 -3.46 16.91
C SER A 116 5.33 -2.23 17.74
N VAL A 117 5.37 -1.04 17.14
CA VAL A 117 5.63 0.23 17.86
C VAL A 117 4.29 0.86 18.26
N PRO A 118 3.98 1.03 19.57
CA PRO A 118 2.68 1.54 20.02
C PRO A 118 2.31 2.94 19.55
N ALA A 119 3.30 3.75 19.15
CA ALA A 119 3.07 5.08 18.60
C ALA A 119 2.47 5.03 17.17
N HIS A 120 2.65 3.93 16.44
CA HIS A 120 2.08 3.72 15.12
C HIS A 120 0.67 3.13 15.27
N GLN A 121 -0.35 3.96 15.08
CA GLN A 121 -1.74 3.55 15.30
C GLN A 121 -2.22 2.57 14.22
N THR A 122 -3.24 1.81 14.57
CA THR A 122 -3.87 0.83 13.68
C THR A 122 -5.39 0.97 13.80
N ASN A 123 -6.13 0.37 12.87
CA ASN A 123 -7.59 0.31 12.99
C ASN A 123 -8.05 -0.44 14.27
N MET A 124 -7.19 -1.25 14.90
CA MET A 124 -7.51 -1.99 16.12
C MET A 124 -7.48 -1.11 17.37
N HIS A 125 -6.62 -0.07 17.39
CA HIS A 125 -6.45 0.81 18.55
C HIS A 125 -7.72 1.56 18.95
N LEU A 126 -8.67 1.76 18.02
CA LEU A 126 -9.92 2.44 18.33
C LEU A 126 -10.72 1.72 19.42
N HIS A 127 -10.75 0.38 19.37
CA HIS A 127 -11.63 -0.43 20.21
C HIS A 127 -10.91 -1.46 21.10
N TYR A 128 -9.61 -1.66 20.89
CA TYR A 128 -8.86 -2.70 21.58
C TYR A 128 -7.54 -2.18 22.17
N GLU A 129 -7.12 -2.82 23.24
CA GLU A 129 -5.76 -2.80 23.74
C GLU A 129 -4.95 -3.88 23.01
N LEU A 130 -3.83 -3.47 22.42
CA LEU A 130 -2.98 -4.37 21.64
C LEU A 130 -1.99 -5.08 22.57
N PRO A 131 -1.86 -6.42 22.47
CA PRO A 131 -0.96 -7.19 23.30
C PRO A 131 0.48 -7.12 22.77
N TYR A 132 1.12 -5.96 22.94
CA TYR A 132 2.52 -5.76 22.55
C TYR A 132 3.44 -6.71 23.32
N VAL A 133 4.45 -7.22 22.64
CA VAL A 133 5.45 -8.12 23.22
C VAL A 133 6.46 -7.29 24.01
N GLU A 134 6.61 -7.57 25.29
CA GLU A 134 7.62 -6.91 26.12
C GLU A 134 9.04 -7.33 25.71
N ARG A 135 9.93 -6.36 25.51
CA ARG A 135 11.35 -6.61 25.27
C ARG A 135 12.00 -7.14 26.55
N LYS A 136 12.24 -8.45 26.66
CA LYS A 136 13.07 -8.98 27.74
C LYS A 136 14.56 -8.81 27.40
N PRO A 137 15.42 -8.47 28.37
CA PRO A 137 16.86 -8.32 28.13
C PRO A 137 17.55 -9.60 27.69
N THR A 138 16.98 -10.76 28.06
CA THR A 138 17.54 -12.10 27.82
C THR A 138 17.10 -12.74 26.52
N ASP A 139 16.15 -12.14 25.79
CA ASP A 139 15.59 -12.75 24.60
C ASP A 139 16.49 -12.46 23.38
N GLY A 140 17.04 -13.54 22.80
CA GLY A 140 17.48 -13.57 21.40
C GLY A 140 18.90 -13.08 21.09
N GLU A 141 19.93 -13.59 21.76
CA GLU A 141 21.27 -13.65 21.14
C GLU A 141 21.13 -14.42 19.81
N GLY A 142 21.21 -13.71 18.68
CA GLY A 142 21.10 -14.28 17.34
C GLY A 142 19.79 -13.99 16.59
N GLU A 143 18.72 -13.51 17.25
CA GLU A 143 17.50 -13.11 16.54
C GLU A 143 17.64 -11.72 15.90
N PRO A 144 17.13 -11.53 14.66
CA PRO A 144 17.08 -10.22 14.03
C PRO A 144 16.27 -9.23 14.87
N GLU A 145 16.80 -8.01 15.02
CA GLU A 145 16.21 -6.99 15.89
C GLU A 145 14.75 -6.67 15.54
N ASP A 146 14.40 -6.65 14.25
CA ASP A 146 13.05 -6.38 13.78
C ASP A 146 12.02 -7.40 14.30
N CYS A 147 12.43 -8.64 14.52
CA CYS A 147 11.54 -9.78 14.80
C CYS A 147 11.19 -9.92 16.29
N ARG A 148 12.02 -9.39 17.19
CA ARG A 148 11.94 -9.65 18.65
C ARG A 148 10.60 -9.28 19.28
N GLN A 149 9.95 -8.24 18.77
CA GLN A 149 8.68 -7.74 19.32
C GLN A 149 7.49 -8.03 18.38
N SER A 150 7.69 -8.83 17.34
CA SER A 150 6.64 -9.07 16.36
C SER A 150 5.42 -9.74 16.99
N PHE A 151 4.22 -9.28 16.60
CA PHE A 151 2.97 -9.99 16.91
C PHE A 151 2.96 -11.46 16.47
N PHE A 152 3.74 -11.83 15.45
CA PHE A 152 3.89 -13.22 15.01
C PHE A 152 4.65 -14.13 16.00
N SER A 153 5.31 -13.56 17.01
CA SER A 153 5.91 -14.34 18.11
C SER A 153 4.84 -15.05 18.98
N HIS A 154 3.60 -14.56 18.96
CA HIS A 154 2.49 -15.29 19.51
C HIS A 154 2.03 -16.35 18.50
N SER A 155 2.01 -17.61 18.90
CA SER A 155 1.35 -18.69 18.14
C SER A 155 -0.08 -18.30 17.75
N PRO A 156 -0.61 -18.74 16.60
CA PRO A 156 -2.01 -18.54 16.23
C PRO A 156 -3.01 -19.02 17.30
N ASP A 157 -2.63 -20.05 18.06
CA ASP A 157 -3.42 -20.65 19.14
C ASP A 157 -3.08 -20.09 20.53
N SER A 158 -2.24 -19.04 20.58
CA SER A 158 -1.88 -18.36 21.82
C SER A 158 -3.13 -17.94 22.63
N PRO A 159 -3.08 -18.07 23.97
CA PRO A 159 -4.16 -17.58 24.84
C PRO A 159 -4.21 -16.05 24.91
N VAL A 160 -3.19 -15.35 24.42
CA VAL A 160 -3.13 -13.89 24.36
C VAL A 160 -4.27 -13.35 23.48
N ARG A 161 -4.88 -12.25 23.92
CA ARG A 161 -6.05 -11.64 23.26
C ARG A 161 -5.87 -10.13 23.13
N PHE A 162 -6.44 -9.58 22.08
CA PHE A 162 -6.72 -8.15 21.96
C PHE A 162 -7.95 -7.88 22.84
N GLN A 163 -7.73 -7.21 23.97
CA GLN A 163 -8.78 -6.94 24.93
C GLN A 163 -9.59 -5.73 24.48
N PRO A 164 -10.93 -5.79 24.49
CA PRO A 164 -11.75 -4.65 24.14
C PRO A 164 -11.63 -3.58 25.22
N LYS A 165 -11.53 -2.31 24.82
CA LYS A 165 -11.59 -1.16 25.74
C LYS A 165 -12.94 -1.06 26.45
N ASP A 166 -14.00 -1.53 25.77
CA ASP A 166 -15.35 -1.67 26.30
C ASP A 166 -15.84 -3.12 26.07
N PRO A 167 -15.76 -4.00 27.09
CA PRO A 167 -16.20 -5.39 27.02
C PRO A 167 -17.71 -5.59 26.81
N ASP A 168 -18.54 -4.55 27.04
CA ASP A 168 -19.98 -4.63 26.82
C ASP A 168 -20.33 -4.42 25.33
N VAL A 169 -19.45 -3.75 24.58
CA VAL A 169 -19.62 -3.47 23.13
C VAL A 169 -18.88 -4.48 22.25
N HIS A 170 -17.66 -4.87 22.64
CA HIS A 170 -16.80 -5.74 21.84
C HIS A 170 -16.34 -6.97 22.63
N LYS A 171 -16.12 -8.08 21.93
CA LYS A 171 -15.57 -9.31 22.52
C LYS A 171 -14.05 -9.36 22.31
N PRO A 172 -13.28 -10.00 23.22
CA PRO A 172 -11.86 -10.25 22.99
C PRO A 172 -11.60 -11.00 21.68
N LEU A 173 -10.55 -10.60 20.96
CA LEU A 173 -10.15 -11.21 19.69
C LEU A 173 -8.83 -11.98 19.84
N SER A 174 -8.70 -13.12 19.16
CA SER A 174 -7.44 -13.86 19.11
C SER A 174 -6.41 -13.21 18.19
N MET A 175 -5.14 -13.52 18.41
CA MET A 175 -4.05 -13.12 17.51
C MET A 175 -4.35 -13.55 16.07
N LYS A 176 -4.74 -14.81 15.86
CA LYS A 176 -5.14 -15.34 14.57
C LYS A 176 -6.26 -14.53 13.91
N GLN A 177 -7.32 -14.22 14.65
CA GLN A 177 -8.43 -13.42 14.11
C GLN A 177 -7.97 -12.05 13.62
N VAL A 178 -7.10 -11.39 14.40
CA VAL A 178 -6.60 -10.06 14.05
C VAL A 178 -5.68 -10.10 12.85
N MET A 179 -4.61 -10.91 12.92
CA MET A 179 -3.61 -10.98 11.86
C MET A 179 -4.18 -11.52 10.54
N ASP A 180 -5.18 -12.40 10.57
CA ASP A 180 -5.76 -12.93 9.34
C ASP A 180 -6.75 -11.97 8.67
N ARG A 181 -7.53 -11.22 9.46
CA ARG A 181 -8.78 -10.59 8.98
C ARG A 181 -9.19 -9.26 9.60
N ARG A 182 -8.68 -8.87 10.79
CA ARG A 182 -9.14 -7.63 11.46
C ARG A 182 -8.13 -6.51 11.42
N LEU A 183 -6.85 -6.78 11.22
CA LEU A 183 -5.88 -5.73 10.93
C LEU A 183 -6.06 -5.29 9.48
N HIS A 184 -6.45 -4.04 9.29
CA HIS A 184 -6.71 -3.42 7.98
C HIS A 184 -5.61 -2.42 7.62
N TRP A 185 -5.08 -1.68 8.59
CA TRP A 185 -3.98 -0.74 8.35
C TRP A 185 -3.17 -0.44 9.61
N VAL A 186 -1.94 0.03 9.40
CA VAL A 186 -1.10 0.74 10.39
C VAL A 186 -0.60 2.06 9.78
N THR A 187 -0.53 3.11 10.58
CA THR A 187 0.01 4.43 10.21
C THR A 187 1.43 4.63 10.73
N LEU A 188 2.37 4.96 9.85
CA LEU A 188 3.76 5.26 10.18
C LEU A 188 4.02 6.76 10.09
N GLY A 189 4.83 7.29 11.00
CA GLY A 189 5.07 8.74 11.06
C GLY A 189 3.82 9.52 11.42
N GLY A 190 3.42 10.48 10.58
CA GLY A 190 2.18 11.23 10.67
C GLY A 190 0.95 10.36 10.90
N GLN A 191 0.17 10.69 11.92
CA GLN A 191 -1.07 9.99 12.26
C GLN A 191 -2.26 10.71 11.64
N TYR A 192 -3.17 9.95 11.05
CA TYR A 192 -4.34 10.51 10.36
C TYR A 192 -5.58 10.45 11.25
N ASP A 193 -6.26 11.59 11.43
CA ASP A 193 -7.55 11.64 12.09
C ASP A 193 -8.65 11.30 11.08
N TRP A 194 -9.11 10.06 11.10
CA TRP A 194 -10.17 9.56 10.21
C TRP A 194 -11.53 10.23 10.42
N THR A 195 -11.80 10.77 11.61
CA THR A 195 -13.08 11.41 11.93
C THR A 195 -13.14 12.78 11.28
N ASN A 196 -12.08 13.57 11.46
CA ASN A 196 -12.00 14.94 10.93
C ASN A 196 -11.34 15.02 9.54
N ARG A 197 -10.79 13.92 9.04
CA ARG A 197 -10.10 13.78 7.74
C ARG A 197 -8.94 14.76 7.55
N VAL A 198 -8.15 14.94 8.61
CA VAL A 198 -7.00 15.85 8.65
C VAL A 198 -5.80 15.18 9.29
N TYR A 199 -4.61 15.71 8.98
CA TYR A 199 -3.42 15.46 9.78
C TYR A 199 -3.39 16.44 10.95
N PRO A 200 -3.42 15.96 12.22
CA PRO A 200 -3.37 16.83 13.40
C PRO A 200 -2.13 17.72 13.43
N GLU A 201 -2.21 18.83 14.17
CA GLU A 201 -1.08 19.75 14.38
C GLU A 201 -0.02 19.21 15.36
N GLU A 202 -0.41 18.25 16.21
CA GLU A 202 0.47 17.62 17.19
C GLU A 202 1.71 16.99 16.53
N GLU A 203 2.84 16.99 17.26
CA GLU A 203 4.08 16.41 16.75
C GLU A 203 3.88 14.92 16.47
N PRO A 204 4.06 14.46 15.21
CA PRO A 204 3.81 13.07 14.87
C PRO A 204 4.92 12.16 15.41
N PRO A 205 4.63 10.87 15.60
CA PRO A 205 5.66 9.85 15.72
C PRO A 205 6.71 10.00 14.62
N LYS A 206 7.96 9.66 14.93
CA LYS A 206 9.02 9.69 13.91
C LYS A 206 8.73 8.65 12.83
N PHE A 207 8.87 9.04 11.57
CA PHE A 207 8.84 8.10 10.47
C PHE A 207 10.08 7.19 10.53
N PRO A 208 9.96 5.86 10.29
CA PRO A 208 11.11 4.97 10.37
C PRO A 208 12.23 5.38 9.38
N PRO A 209 13.45 5.71 9.86
CA PRO A 209 14.45 6.40 9.05
C PRO A 209 15.06 5.54 7.94
N ASP A 210 15.07 4.22 8.08
CA ASP A 210 15.51 3.29 7.03
C ASP A 210 14.51 3.23 5.88
N VAL A 211 13.21 3.11 6.20
CA VAL A 211 12.13 3.15 5.21
C VAL A 211 12.09 4.51 4.52
N ALA A 212 12.24 5.62 5.27
CA ALA A 212 12.37 6.96 4.70
C ALA A 212 13.57 7.07 3.75
N GLY A 213 14.77 6.66 4.18
CA GLY A 213 15.98 6.76 3.36
C GLY A 213 15.87 5.97 2.05
N PHE A 214 15.23 4.80 2.08
CA PHE A 214 14.91 4.05 0.86
C PHE A 214 13.97 4.84 -0.07
N LEU A 215 12.82 5.27 0.45
CA LEU A 215 11.79 5.95 -0.33
C LEU A 215 12.28 7.27 -0.89
N GLU A 216 12.92 8.11 -0.09
CA GLU A 216 13.45 9.43 -0.47
C GLU A 216 14.64 9.32 -1.43
N THR A 217 15.34 8.18 -1.47
CA THR A 217 16.37 7.94 -2.49
C THR A 217 15.75 7.60 -3.85
N VAL A 218 14.67 6.82 -3.88
CA VAL A 218 14.01 6.37 -5.12
C VAL A 218 13.01 7.40 -5.65
N PHE A 219 12.33 8.13 -4.76
CA PHE A 219 11.31 9.13 -5.05
C PHE A 219 11.71 10.47 -4.41
N PRO A 220 12.78 11.12 -4.91
CA PRO A 220 13.45 12.24 -4.21
C PRO A 220 12.62 13.51 -4.07
N ASP A 221 11.52 13.63 -4.82
CA ASP A 221 10.65 14.80 -4.78
C ASP A 221 9.62 14.76 -3.63
N THR A 222 9.58 13.67 -2.84
CA THR A 222 8.65 13.50 -1.71
C THR A 222 9.42 13.07 -0.46
N ILE A 223 9.28 13.84 0.62
CA ILE A 223 9.82 13.52 1.94
C ILE A 223 8.84 12.58 2.67
N ALA A 224 9.33 11.48 3.20
CA ALA A 224 8.50 10.49 3.87
C ALA A 224 8.13 10.96 5.29
N GLN A 225 6.98 11.64 5.41
CA GLN A 225 6.50 12.16 6.70
C GLN A 225 5.40 11.29 7.31
N ALA A 226 4.55 10.69 6.48
CA ALA A 226 3.48 9.79 6.90
C ALA A 226 3.32 8.64 5.91
N ALA A 227 2.86 7.50 6.42
CA ALA A 227 2.45 6.40 5.56
C ALA A 227 1.31 5.59 6.15
N ILE A 228 0.55 4.94 5.28
CA ILE A 228 -0.44 3.93 5.62
C ILE A 228 0.02 2.61 5.01
N VAL A 229 0.26 1.61 5.85
CA VAL A 229 0.46 0.24 5.42
C VAL A 229 -0.89 -0.45 5.48
N ASN A 230 -1.48 -0.72 4.32
CA ASN A 230 -2.77 -1.38 4.21
C ASN A 230 -2.61 -2.90 4.05
N PHE A 231 -3.45 -3.66 4.74
CA PHE A 231 -3.52 -5.11 4.71
C PHE A 231 -4.81 -5.55 4.03
N TYR A 232 -4.68 -6.16 2.86
CA TYR A 232 -5.80 -6.72 2.11
C TYR A 232 -5.66 -8.24 1.98
N THR A 233 -6.80 -8.91 1.86
CA THR A 233 -6.94 -10.30 1.42
C THR A 233 -7.96 -10.38 0.27
N PRO A 234 -7.97 -11.42 -0.59
CA PRO A 234 -9.04 -11.60 -1.57
C PRO A 234 -10.44 -11.49 -0.97
N GLY A 235 -11.24 -10.60 -1.56
CA GLY A 235 -12.55 -10.18 -1.05
C GLY A 235 -12.54 -8.75 -0.49
N ASP A 236 -11.39 -8.27 -0.02
CA ASP A 236 -11.23 -6.89 0.42
C ASP A 236 -11.13 -5.95 -0.77
N THR A 237 -11.64 -4.73 -0.58
CA THR A 237 -11.74 -3.72 -1.62
C THR A 237 -11.58 -2.32 -1.03
N MET A 238 -11.06 -1.38 -1.80
CA MET A 238 -11.06 0.04 -1.47
C MET A 238 -11.90 0.81 -2.49
N MET A 239 -12.98 1.45 -2.05
CA MET A 239 -13.85 2.23 -2.92
C MET A 239 -13.10 3.40 -3.56
N MET A 240 -13.62 3.89 -4.69
CA MET A 240 -13.09 5.09 -5.35
C MET A 240 -13.12 6.28 -4.38
N HIS A 241 -11.96 6.88 -4.12
CA HIS A 241 -11.74 8.01 -3.22
C HIS A 241 -10.63 8.91 -3.78
N ARG A 242 -10.30 9.98 -3.06
CA ARG A 242 -9.12 10.83 -3.31
C ARG A 242 -8.41 11.09 -1.99
N ASP A 243 -7.10 11.23 -2.07
CA ASP A 243 -6.25 11.63 -0.95
C ASP A 243 -6.02 13.14 -1.04
N VAL A 244 -6.74 13.91 -0.22
CA VAL A 244 -6.75 15.39 -0.31
C VAL A 244 -6.60 16.08 1.06
N SER A 245 -6.02 15.37 2.03
CA SER A 245 -5.91 15.85 3.42
C SER A 245 -4.54 16.43 3.77
N GLU A 246 -3.57 16.34 2.86
CA GLU A 246 -2.24 16.92 3.02
C GLU A 246 -2.26 18.43 2.67
N GLU A 247 -1.34 19.19 3.26
CA GLU A 247 -1.20 20.63 3.01
C GLU A 247 -0.32 20.94 1.78
N THR A 248 0.38 19.93 1.26
CA THR A 248 1.26 20.04 0.09
C THR A 248 0.82 19.11 -1.06
N ASP A 249 1.13 19.53 -2.29
CA ASP A 249 0.84 18.79 -3.52
C ASP A 249 1.96 17.81 -3.92
N LYS A 250 2.96 17.59 -3.06
CA LYS A 250 3.96 16.54 -3.26
C LYS A 250 3.31 15.19 -3.53
N GLY A 251 4.00 14.38 -4.32
CA GLY A 251 3.43 13.16 -4.85
C GLY A 251 3.15 12.10 -3.78
N LEU A 252 2.23 11.19 -4.11
CA LEU A 252 1.95 10.02 -3.28
C LEU A 252 2.69 8.81 -3.84
N VAL A 253 3.53 8.18 -3.02
CA VAL A 253 4.24 6.95 -3.38
C VAL A 253 3.43 5.76 -2.88
N SER A 254 3.23 4.74 -3.71
CA SER A 254 2.49 3.54 -3.34
C SER A 254 3.23 2.30 -3.81
N LEU A 255 3.72 1.48 -2.87
CA LEU A 255 4.40 0.20 -3.12
C LEU A 255 3.45 -0.97 -2.91
N SER A 256 3.55 -2.00 -3.76
CA SER A 256 2.71 -3.20 -3.72
C SER A 256 3.53 -4.44 -3.36
N LEU A 257 3.08 -5.25 -2.38
CA LEU A 257 3.74 -6.48 -1.95
C LEU A 257 2.71 -7.62 -1.80
N GLY A 258 3.08 -8.85 -2.14
CA GLY A 258 2.23 -10.03 -2.09
C GLY A 258 1.29 -10.15 -3.29
N CYS A 259 0.02 -10.46 -3.03
CA CYS A 259 -0.98 -10.67 -4.07
C CYS A 259 -1.18 -9.43 -4.95
N ASP A 260 -1.38 -9.68 -6.24
CA ASP A 260 -1.74 -8.65 -7.20
C ASP A 260 -3.03 -7.95 -6.80
N GLY A 261 -3.07 -6.64 -7.02
CA GLY A 261 -4.24 -5.81 -6.86
C GLY A 261 -4.62 -5.15 -8.17
N LEU A 262 -5.91 -5.10 -8.46
CA LEU A 262 -6.41 -4.22 -9.49
C LEU A 262 -6.61 -2.84 -8.87
N PHE A 263 -5.97 -1.83 -9.45
CA PHE A 263 -6.03 -0.45 -9.05
C PHE A 263 -6.72 0.35 -10.15
N MET A 264 -7.92 0.83 -9.86
CA MET A 264 -8.68 1.68 -10.77
C MET A 264 -8.37 3.13 -10.47
N ILE A 265 -8.04 3.93 -11.48
CA ILE A 265 -7.75 5.37 -11.33
C ILE A 265 -8.29 6.15 -12.51
N ALA A 266 -8.84 7.33 -12.25
CA ALA A 266 -9.49 8.18 -13.24
C ALA A 266 -9.20 9.68 -12.99
N PRO A 267 -9.03 10.49 -14.05
CA PRO A 267 -8.92 11.94 -13.93
C PRO A 267 -10.06 12.55 -13.11
N SER A 268 -9.75 13.61 -12.36
CA SER A 268 -10.68 14.23 -11.40
C SER A 268 -11.94 14.80 -12.05
N ASP A 269 -11.81 15.36 -13.26
CA ASP A 269 -12.89 15.92 -14.08
C ASP A 269 -13.84 14.83 -14.61
N ILE A 270 -13.29 13.74 -15.16
CA ILE A 270 -14.08 12.59 -15.66
C ILE A 270 -14.87 11.92 -14.53
N GLY A 271 -14.30 11.88 -13.31
CA GLY A 271 -14.97 11.30 -12.15
C GLY A 271 -16.15 12.07 -11.61
N LYS A 272 -16.34 13.32 -12.06
CA LYS A 272 -17.52 14.15 -11.72
C LYS A 272 -18.59 14.12 -12.80
N MET A 273 -18.21 13.99 -14.07
CA MET A 273 -19.14 14.03 -15.19
C MET A 273 -20.15 12.89 -15.14
N SER A 274 -21.43 13.25 -15.33
CA SER A 274 -22.49 12.31 -15.69
C SER A 274 -22.26 11.71 -17.08
N GLU A 275 -23.06 10.71 -17.47
CA GLU A 275 -22.92 10.07 -18.77
C GLU A 275 -23.24 11.05 -19.91
N GLU A 276 -24.18 11.97 -19.67
CA GLU A 276 -24.66 12.97 -20.63
C GLU A 276 -23.66 14.11 -20.87
N GLU A 277 -22.77 14.38 -19.92
CA GLU A 277 -21.79 15.47 -19.99
C GLU A 277 -20.46 15.07 -20.64
N ARG A 278 -20.29 13.78 -20.97
CA ARG A 278 -19.01 13.25 -21.46
C ARG A 278 -18.83 13.46 -22.97
N PRO A 279 -17.64 13.87 -23.43
CA PRO A 279 -17.36 13.98 -24.86
C PRO A 279 -17.37 12.60 -25.53
N GLU A 280 -18.07 12.46 -26.66
CA GLU A 280 -18.17 11.20 -27.43
C GLU A 280 -16.81 10.70 -27.94
N ASP A 281 -15.81 11.58 -28.04
CA ASP A 281 -14.46 11.29 -28.51
C ASP A 281 -13.51 10.73 -27.43
N VAL A 282 -13.87 10.81 -26.14
CA VAL A 282 -13.05 10.26 -25.04
C VAL A 282 -13.23 8.74 -24.95
N LYS A 283 -12.36 8.01 -25.64
CA LYS A 283 -12.37 6.54 -25.70
C LYS A 283 -12.05 5.86 -24.37
N LYS A 284 -11.16 6.45 -23.55
CA LYS A 284 -10.67 5.86 -22.29
C LYS A 284 -10.81 6.86 -21.16
N GLN A 285 -11.48 6.43 -20.09
CA GLN A 285 -11.94 7.31 -19.02
C GLN A 285 -11.30 7.01 -17.66
N TYR A 286 -10.71 5.83 -17.54
CA TYR A 286 -9.98 5.36 -16.38
C TYR A 286 -8.91 4.37 -16.83
N LEU A 287 -7.98 4.09 -15.94
CA LEU A 287 -7.06 2.97 -16.03
C LEU A 287 -7.47 1.92 -15.02
N LEU A 288 -7.37 0.64 -15.40
CA LEU A 288 -7.47 -0.49 -14.48
C LEU A 288 -6.13 -1.22 -14.45
N LEU A 289 -5.20 -0.73 -13.65
CA LEU A 289 -3.86 -1.27 -13.55
C LEU A 289 -3.85 -2.57 -12.75
N ARG A 290 -3.08 -3.56 -13.21
CA ARG A 290 -2.69 -4.71 -12.38
C ARG A 290 -1.34 -4.42 -11.73
N LEU A 291 -1.36 -4.19 -10.42
CA LEU A 291 -0.17 -3.94 -9.61
C LEU A 291 0.28 -5.22 -8.93
N ARG A 292 1.45 -5.72 -9.33
CA ARG A 292 2.09 -6.93 -8.82
C ARG A 292 2.99 -6.65 -7.61
N SER A 293 3.45 -7.71 -6.97
CA SER A 293 4.45 -7.62 -5.90
C SER A 293 5.75 -7.00 -6.44
N GLY A 294 6.20 -5.93 -5.81
CA GLY A 294 7.39 -5.17 -6.20
C GLY A 294 7.10 -3.96 -7.08
N ASP A 295 5.86 -3.76 -7.54
CA ASP A 295 5.48 -2.59 -8.32
C ASP A 295 5.32 -1.36 -7.43
N ALA A 296 5.67 -0.19 -7.97
CA ALA A 296 5.31 1.10 -7.40
C ALA A 296 4.49 1.95 -8.36
N ILE A 297 3.68 2.85 -7.80
CA ILE A 297 3.16 4.01 -8.51
C ILE A 297 3.53 5.28 -7.75
N TYR A 298 3.75 6.37 -8.48
CA TYR A 298 3.97 7.71 -7.93
C TYR A 298 2.96 8.67 -8.56
N MET A 299 2.07 9.21 -7.73
CA MET A 299 0.98 10.07 -8.16
C MET A 299 1.34 11.54 -7.96
N ILE A 300 1.74 12.21 -9.04
CA ILE A 300 2.03 13.65 -9.08
C ILE A 300 1.06 14.39 -10.00
N LYS A 301 1.10 15.73 -9.97
CA LYS A 301 0.33 16.61 -10.86
C LYS A 301 -1.16 16.24 -10.83
N GLU A 302 -1.82 16.10 -11.97
CA GLU A 302 -3.25 15.76 -12.05
C GLU A 302 -3.60 14.41 -11.42
N SER A 303 -2.66 13.45 -11.37
CA SER A 303 -2.91 12.16 -10.72
C SER A 303 -2.93 12.27 -9.19
N ARG A 304 -2.31 13.31 -8.62
CA ARG A 304 -2.31 13.60 -7.18
C ARG A 304 -3.72 13.77 -6.60
N TYR A 305 -4.65 14.17 -7.46
CA TYR A 305 -6.05 14.46 -7.13
C TYR A 305 -7.03 13.51 -7.83
N ALA A 306 -6.52 12.48 -8.51
CA ALA A 306 -7.33 11.56 -9.29
C ALA A 306 -8.18 10.67 -8.37
N TRP A 307 -9.36 10.32 -8.86
CA TRP A 307 -10.20 9.32 -8.20
C TRP A 307 -9.54 7.96 -8.34
N HIS A 308 -9.38 7.23 -7.25
CA HIS A 308 -8.75 5.92 -7.30
C HIS A 308 -9.28 4.94 -6.25
N GLY A 309 -9.12 3.65 -6.49
CA GLY A 309 -9.58 2.59 -5.60
C GLY A 309 -9.06 1.22 -6.01
N VAL A 310 -9.28 0.24 -5.14
CA VAL A 310 -8.87 -1.15 -5.33
C VAL A 310 -10.11 -2.03 -5.44
N PRO A 311 -10.66 -2.27 -6.64
CA PRO A 311 -11.84 -3.11 -6.79
C PRO A 311 -11.59 -4.59 -6.48
N LYS A 312 -10.37 -5.11 -6.62
CA LYS A 312 -10.11 -6.55 -6.46
C LYS A 312 -8.67 -6.86 -6.07
N VAL A 313 -8.50 -7.76 -5.11
CA VAL A 313 -7.23 -8.48 -4.85
C VAL A 313 -7.31 -9.85 -5.51
N LEU A 314 -6.35 -10.19 -6.35
CA LEU A 314 -6.36 -11.43 -7.12
C LEU A 314 -5.82 -12.58 -6.26
N LYS A 315 -6.68 -13.54 -5.94
CA LYS A 315 -6.27 -14.71 -5.15
C LYS A 315 -5.28 -15.58 -5.91
N GLY A 316 -4.22 -16.02 -5.22
CA GLY A 316 -3.24 -16.98 -5.72
C GLY A 316 -2.19 -16.37 -6.64
N THR A 317 -1.91 -15.07 -6.51
CA THR A 317 -0.88 -14.36 -7.27
C THR A 317 0.26 -13.85 -6.39
N CYS A 318 0.29 -14.19 -5.10
CA CYS A 318 1.46 -13.92 -4.26
C CYS A 318 2.68 -14.63 -4.87
N PRO A 319 3.85 -13.97 -5.00
CA PRO A 319 5.06 -14.64 -5.45
C PRO A 319 5.39 -15.83 -4.55
N GLU A 320 5.81 -16.94 -5.15
CA GLU A 320 6.13 -18.19 -4.45
C GLU A 320 7.13 -17.97 -3.30
N ALA A 321 8.18 -17.17 -3.55
CA ALA A 321 9.20 -16.83 -2.56
C ALA A 321 8.68 -16.04 -1.34
N LEU A 322 7.48 -15.44 -1.43
CA LEU A 322 6.84 -14.71 -0.34
C LEU A 322 5.70 -15.50 0.32
N GLU A 323 5.19 -16.57 -0.30
CA GLU A 323 3.95 -17.24 0.18
C GLU A 323 4.05 -17.68 1.64
N ASP A 324 5.20 -18.23 2.02
CA ASP A 324 5.44 -18.79 3.35
C ASP A 324 5.75 -17.74 4.42
N TRP A 325 6.06 -16.50 4.03
CA TRP A 325 6.28 -15.40 4.98
C TRP A 325 5.07 -15.26 5.94
N PRO A 326 5.28 -15.08 7.26
CA PRO A 326 6.55 -14.78 7.94
C PRO A 326 7.39 -15.99 8.34
N ALA A 327 7.04 -17.21 7.94
CA ALA A 327 7.79 -18.41 8.31
C ALA A 327 9.10 -18.54 7.51
N GLU A 328 10.21 -18.10 8.10
CA GLU A 328 11.54 -18.09 7.47
C GLU A 328 12.64 -18.42 8.49
N ASP A 329 13.64 -19.20 8.06
CA ASP A 329 14.78 -19.61 8.89
C ASP A 329 14.38 -20.26 10.24
N GLY A 330 13.27 -21.01 10.25
CA GLY A 330 12.72 -21.66 11.44
C GLY A 330 11.96 -20.72 12.38
N ARG A 331 11.83 -19.43 12.05
CA ARG A 331 11.03 -18.46 12.80
C ARG A 331 9.58 -18.50 12.35
N PHE A 332 8.67 -18.22 13.27
CA PHE A 332 7.23 -18.05 13.00
C PHE A 332 6.58 -19.18 12.20
N GLU A 333 7.07 -20.42 12.33
CA GLU A 333 6.63 -21.58 11.55
C GLU A 333 5.13 -21.85 11.63
N GLU A 334 4.50 -21.56 12.76
CA GLU A 334 3.06 -21.70 12.96
C GLU A 334 2.22 -20.73 12.10
N TRP A 335 2.85 -19.68 11.56
CA TRP A 335 2.25 -18.68 10.67
C TRP A 335 2.59 -18.90 9.19
N ARG A 336 3.24 -20.02 8.84
CA ARG A 336 3.58 -20.36 7.46
C ARG A 336 2.36 -20.22 6.54
N GLY A 337 2.55 -19.53 5.43
CA GLY A 337 1.50 -19.31 4.44
C GLY A 337 0.60 -18.10 4.72
N TRP A 338 0.87 -17.30 5.76
CA TRP A 338 0.07 -16.11 6.07
C TRP A 338 0.07 -15.12 4.91
N MET A 339 1.22 -14.88 4.28
CA MET A 339 1.39 -13.93 3.18
C MET A 339 0.79 -14.44 1.86
N LYS A 340 0.64 -15.76 1.67
CA LYS A 340 0.09 -16.40 0.45
C LYS A 340 -1.21 -15.78 -0.07
N ASN A 341 -2.05 -15.26 0.83
CA ASN A 341 -3.30 -14.60 0.46
C ASN A 341 -3.32 -13.11 0.87
N LYS A 342 -2.19 -12.48 1.15
CA LYS A 342 -2.13 -11.08 1.55
C LYS A 342 -1.65 -10.21 0.40
N ARG A 343 -2.23 -9.03 0.31
CA ARG A 343 -1.67 -7.88 -0.42
C ARG A 343 -1.37 -6.81 0.61
N ILE A 344 -0.12 -6.40 0.68
CA ILE A 344 0.35 -5.30 1.52
C ILE A 344 0.62 -4.11 0.61
N ASN A 345 0.10 -2.95 0.98
CA ASN A 345 0.34 -1.72 0.26
C ASN A 345 0.88 -0.65 1.20
N LEU A 346 2.12 -0.19 0.94
CA LEU A 346 2.72 0.94 1.64
C LEU A 346 2.42 2.21 0.83
N ASN A 347 1.59 3.10 1.37
CA ASN A 347 1.27 4.38 0.76
C ASN A 347 1.89 5.52 1.57
N VAL A 348 2.80 6.28 0.97
CA VAL A 348 3.67 7.27 1.63
C VAL A 348 3.34 8.65 1.10
N ARG A 349 3.38 9.62 2.02
CA ARG A 349 3.05 11.00 1.71
C ARG A 349 3.84 11.99 2.55
N GLN A 350 4.02 13.16 1.95
CA GLN A 350 4.46 14.37 2.62
C GLN A 350 3.22 15.15 3.02
N MET A 351 3.06 15.42 4.31
CA MET A 351 1.88 16.11 4.83
C MET A 351 2.02 17.62 4.71
N ARG A 352 3.23 18.15 4.93
CA ARG A 352 3.57 19.58 4.99
C ARG A 352 4.92 19.82 4.32
N GLU A 353 5.19 21.06 3.90
CA GLU A 353 6.46 21.46 3.24
C GLU A 353 7.72 21.09 4.03
#